data_AF-A0A357T008-F1
#
_entry.id   AF-A0A357T008-F1
#
_cell.length_a   1.000
_cell.length_b   1.000
_cell.length_c   1.000
_cell.angle_alpha   90.00
_cell.angle_beta   90.00
_cell.angle_gamma   90.00
#
_symmetry.space_group_name_H-M   'P 1'
#
loop_
_entity.id
_entity.type
_entity.pdbx_description
1 polymer ?
#
loop_
_entity_poly.entity_id
_entity_poly.type
_entity_poly.pdbx_seq_one_letter_code
_entity_poly.pdbx_strand_id
1 'polypeptide(L)'
;YFCMEFGLHESFPIYSGGLGILAGDILKEAKASNFPMIGIGILWRQGYTSQRIDQKGYPYDSYYEYRHDWLEDTKVKVRVRIRGRQVKCKVWKCTQFENVPLYLLDVNLPENDDRLLTGQLYGWFSEERVAQEIILGIGG
;
A
#
# COMPACT_ATOMS: atom_id res chain seq x y z
N TYR A 1 2.30 1.72 -13.66
CA TYR A 1 1.74 2.94 -13.06
C TYR A 1 2.03 2.90 -11.58
N PHE A 2 2.86 3.83 -11.09
CA PHE A 2 3.29 3.89 -9.69
C PHE A 2 2.39 4.84 -8.92
N CYS A 3 1.88 4.41 -7.77
CA CYS A 3 1.12 5.28 -6.88
C CYS A 3 1.30 4.83 -5.42
N MET A 4 1.26 5.80 -4.50
CA MET A 4 1.25 5.52 -3.06
C MET A 4 -0.08 4.92 -2.60
N GLU A 5 -1.16 5.10 -3.35
CA GLU A 5 -2.50 4.70 -2.95
C GLU A 5 -3.37 4.22 -4.12
N PHE A 6 -4.27 3.27 -3.83
CA PHE A 6 -5.22 2.72 -4.81
C PHE A 6 -6.59 2.48 -4.16
N GLY A 7 -7.59 3.27 -4.56
CA GLY A 7 -8.97 3.13 -4.15
C GLY A 7 -9.71 2.10 -4.99
N LEU A 8 -9.48 0.81 -4.72
CA LEU A 8 -10.11 -0.29 -5.50
C LEU A 8 -11.48 -0.70 -4.94
N HIS A 9 -11.57 -0.83 -3.62
CA HIS A 9 -12.77 -1.26 -2.91
C HIS A 9 -12.65 -0.88 -1.43
N GLU A 10 -13.77 -0.62 -0.75
CA GLU A 10 -13.79 -0.23 0.68
C GLU A 10 -13.18 -1.28 1.62
N SER A 11 -13.28 -2.57 1.25
CA SER A 11 -12.66 -3.68 2.01
C SER A 11 -11.14 -3.79 1.83
N PHE A 12 -10.55 -2.97 0.97
CA PHE A 12 -9.12 -2.90 0.75
C PHE A 12 -8.60 -1.46 0.89
N PRO A 13 -8.49 -0.96 2.14
CA PRO A 13 -8.25 0.46 2.42
C PRO A 13 -6.76 0.83 2.29
N ILE A 14 -6.20 0.68 1.08
CA ILE A 14 -4.84 1.13 0.74
C ILE A 14 -4.86 2.52 0.07
N TYR A 15 -5.79 3.37 0.48
CA TYR A 15 -5.95 4.75 -0.01
C TYR A 15 -6.48 5.70 1.06
N SER A 16 -6.34 7.00 0.80
CA SER A 16 -6.73 8.08 1.71
C SER A 16 -7.74 9.06 1.10
N GLY A 17 -7.70 9.27 -0.22
CA GLY A 17 -8.54 10.30 -0.86
C GLY A 17 -8.59 10.21 -2.37
N GLY A 18 -8.84 11.36 -3.01
CA GLY A 18 -9.15 11.46 -4.45
C GLY A 18 -8.04 10.96 -5.38
N LEU A 19 -6.77 11.10 -5.01
CA LEU A 19 -5.65 10.54 -5.77
C LEU A 19 -5.74 9.01 -5.84
N GLY A 20 -6.04 8.37 -4.71
CA GLY A 20 -6.23 6.92 -4.64
C GLY A 20 -7.43 6.45 -5.46
N ILE A 21 -8.57 7.15 -5.38
CA ILE A 21 -9.75 6.86 -6.20
C ILE A 21 -9.38 6.91 -7.68
N LEU A 22 -8.77 8.01 -8.13
CA LEU A 22 -8.34 8.16 -9.52
C LEU A 22 -7.35 7.06 -9.94
N ALA A 23 -6.39 6.72 -9.09
CA ALA A 23 -5.44 5.65 -9.34
C ALA A 23 -6.13 4.28 -9.49
N GLY A 24 -7.15 4.00 -8.67
CA GLY A 24 -7.97 2.80 -8.76
C GLY A 24 -8.77 2.75 -10.06
N ASP A 25 -9.43 3.85 -10.41
CA ASP A 25 -10.21 3.97 -11.65
C ASP A 25 -9.34 3.80 -12.90
N ILE A 26 -8.12 4.37 -12.90
CA ILE A 26 -7.15 4.15 -13.98
C ILE A 26 -6.84 2.66 -14.16
N LEU A 27 -6.64 1.90 -13.07
CA LEU A 27 -6.34 0.47 -13.18
C LEU A 27 -7.54 -0.35 -13.66
N LYS A 28 -8.77 0.03 -13.28
CA LYS A 28 -10.01 -0.62 -13.71
C LYS A 28 -10.31 -0.32 -15.17
N GLU A 29 -10.20 0.95 -15.59
CA GLU A 29 -10.40 1.32 -16.99
C GLU A 29 -9.35 0.67 -17.87
N ALA A 30 -8.07 0.67 -17.48
CA ALA A 30 -7.03 -0.04 -18.22
C ALA A 30 -7.36 -1.54 -18.41
N LYS A 31 -8.03 -2.18 -17.46
CA LYS A 31 -8.49 -3.57 -17.59
C LYS A 31 -9.66 -3.67 -18.56
N ALA A 32 -10.67 -2.81 -18.41
CA ALA A 32 -11.87 -2.79 -19.24
C ALA A 32 -11.53 -2.53 -20.72
N SER A 33 -10.59 -1.63 -21.00
CA SER A 33 -10.12 -1.33 -22.36
C SER A 33 -9.03 -2.30 -22.87
N ASN A 34 -8.65 -3.32 -22.10
CA ASN A 34 -7.56 -4.25 -22.41
C ASN A 34 -6.21 -3.56 -22.73
N PHE A 35 -5.90 -2.50 -21.99
CA PHE A 35 -4.64 -1.77 -22.12
C PHE A 35 -3.51 -2.51 -21.38
N PRO A 36 -2.30 -2.65 -21.97
CA PRO A 36 -1.21 -3.41 -21.35
C PRO A 36 -0.53 -2.61 -20.23
N MET A 37 -1.17 -2.59 -19.05
CA MET A 37 -0.71 -1.85 -17.87
C MET A 37 -0.59 -2.76 -16.65
N ILE A 38 0.30 -2.37 -15.73
CA ILE A 38 0.34 -2.87 -14.36
C ILE A 38 0.36 -1.71 -13.37
N GLY A 39 -0.20 -1.92 -12.18
CA GLY A 39 -0.07 -1.03 -11.03
C GLY A 39 1.09 -1.46 -10.13
N ILE A 40 1.78 -0.51 -9.53
CA ILE A 40 2.80 -0.75 -8.50
C ILE A 40 2.52 0.21 -7.34
N GLY A 41 2.44 -0.34 -6.13
CA GLY A 41 2.15 0.40 -4.90
C GLY A 41 2.73 -0.25 -3.66
N ILE A 42 2.28 0.21 -2.50
CA ILE A 42 2.65 -0.31 -1.19
C ILE A 42 1.45 -1.01 -0.55
N LEU A 43 1.68 -2.16 0.08
CA LEU A 43 0.67 -2.83 0.91
C LEU A 43 0.63 -2.15 2.28
N TRP A 44 -0.29 -1.21 2.47
CA TRP A 44 -0.49 -0.53 3.76
C TRP A 44 -1.24 -1.42 4.74
N ARG A 45 -0.54 -1.86 5.80
CA ARG A 45 -1.13 -2.76 6.81
C ARG A 45 -2.25 -2.14 7.61
N GLN A 46 -2.19 -0.82 7.84
CA GLN A 46 -3.15 -0.08 8.65
C GLN A 46 -3.98 0.91 7.83
N GLY A 47 -3.78 0.97 6.51
CA GLY A 47 -4.39 1.97 5.65
C GLY A 47 -3.96 3.40 6.02
N TYR A 48 -4.88 4.36 5.87
CA TYR A 48 -4.68 5.77 6.27
C TYR A 48 -5.09 6.00 7.73
N THR A 49 -6.38 5.94 8.03
CA THR A 49 -6.95 5.96 9.38
C THR A 49 -8.36 5.36 9.36
N SER A 50 -8.79 4.78 10.47
CA SER A 50 -10.20 4.53 10.76
C SER A 50 -10.67 5.55 11.79
N GLN A 51 -11.33 6.60 11.32
CA GLN A 51 -11.85 7.66 12.18
C GLN A 51 -13.08 7.16 12.95
N ARG A 52 -13.09 7.38 14.26
CA ARG A 52 -14.20 7.04 15.16
C ARG A 52 -14.60 8.27 15.98
N ILE A 53 -15.81 8.26 16.51
CA ILE A 53 -16.32 9.28 17.42
C ILE A 53 -16.42 8.67 18.82
N ASP A 54 -15.89 9.35 19.84
CA ASP A 54 -15.96 8.89 21.22
C ASP A 54 -17.33 9.19 21.88
N GLN A 55 -17.52 8.75 23.12
CA GLN A 55 -18.76 8.97 23.87
C GLN A 55 -19.07 10.45 24.15
N LYS A 56 -18.09 11.35 23.99
CA LYS A 56 -18.21 12.80 24.17
C LYS A 56 -18.39 13.55 22.84
N GLY A 57 -18.45 12.84 21.71
CA GLY A 57 -18.61 13.43 20.38
C GLY A 57 -17.31 13.90 19.73
N TYR A 58 -16.14 13.57 20.29
CA TYR A 58 -14.85 13.96 19.71
C TYR A 58 -14.34 12.91 18.71
N PRO A 59 -13.85 13.33 17.54
CA PRO A 59 -13.20 12.43 16.61
C PRO A 59 -11.84 11.98 17.13
N TYR A 60 -11.52 10.71 16.92
CA TYR A 60 -10.19 10.16 17.14
C TYR A 60 -9.85 9.13 16.06
N ASP A 61 -8.55 8.99 15.79
CA ASP A 61 -8.02 8.04 14.83
C ASP A 61 -7.79 6.67 15.48
N SER A 62 -8.12 5.62 14.75
CA SER A 62 -7.82 4.25 15.12
C SER A 62 -7.19 3.52 13.94
N TYR A 63 -6.25 2.61 14.23
CA TYR A 63 -5.43 1.94 13.23
C TYR A 63 -5.60 0.43 13.39
N TYR A 64 -6.45 -0.17 12.54
CA TYR A 64 -6.63 -1.61 12.50
C TYR A 64 -5.64 -2.22 11.53
N GLU A 65 -5.04 -3.35 11.90
CA GLU A 65 -4.27 -4.13 10.94
C GLU A 65 -5.21 -4.95 10.05
N TYR A 66 -5.16 -4.70 8.75
CA TYR A 66 -5.90 -5.43 7.75
C TYR A 66 -5.10 -6.67 7.30
N ARG A 67 -5.79 -7.81 7.26
CA ARG A 67 -5.28 -9.05 6.67
C ARG A 67 -5.97 -9.29 5.33
N HIS A 68 -5.16 -9.51 4.31
CA HIS A 68 -5.61 -9.71 2.94
C HIS A 68 -5.13 -11.09 2.47
N ASP A 69 -5.72 -12.14 3.04
CA ASP A 69 -5.32 -13.53 2.80
C ASP A 69 -5.57 -13.97 1.34
N TRP A 70 -6.37 -13.20 0.60
CA TRP A 70 -6.65 -13.37 -0.81
C TRP A 70 -5.58 -12.78 -1.75
N LEU A 71 -4.60 -12.03 -1.23
CA LEU A 71 -3.48 -11.55 -2.04
C LEU A 71 -2.57 -12.70 -2.48
N GLU A 72 -2.21 -12.71 -3.76
CA GLU A 72 -1.31 -13.71 -4.32
C GLU A 72 0.14 -13.42 -3.89
N ASP A 73 0.78 -14.40 -3.25
CA ASP A 73 2.20 -14.35 -2.93
C ASP A 73 3.03 -14.71 -4.16
N THR A 74 3.64 -13.70 -4.78
CA THR A 74 4.47 -13.88 -5.99
C THR A 74 5.78 -14.62 -5.74
N LYS A 75 6.16 -14.84 -4.46
CA LYS A 75 7.48 -15.34 -4.02
C LYS A 75 8.67 -14.44 -4.37
N VAL A 76 8.42 -13.30 -5.01
CA VAL A 76 9.45 -12.31 -5.30
C VAL A 76 9.72 -11.47 -4.06
N LYS A 77 11.01 -11.25 -3.80
CA LYS A 77 11.49 -10.27 -2.83
C LYS A 77 12.50 -9.36 -3.51
N VAL A 78 12.31 -8.05 -3.34
CA VAL A 78 13.27 -7.02 -3.76
C VAL A 78 14.02 -6.49 -2.54
N ARG A 79 15.18 -5.90 -2.76
CA ARG A 79 16.00 -5.29 -1.69
C ARG A 79 16.23 -3.83 -2.00
N VAL A 80 15.97 -2.98 -1.02
CA VAL A 80 16.19 -1.53 -1.10
C VAL A 80 17.05 -1.08 0.07
N ARG A 81 17.95 -0.12 -0.18
CA ARG A 81 18.81 0.44 0.86
C ARG A 81 18.14 1.65 1.50
N ILE A 82 17.78 1.54 2.77
CA ILE A 82 17.11 2.59 3.54
C ILE A 82 17.93 2.85 4.81
N ARG A 83 18.26 4.12 5.08
CA ARG A 83 19.05 4.51 6.26
C ARG A 83 20.34 3.68 6.43
N GLY A 84 20.99 3.38 5.30
CA GLY A 84 22.22 2.57 5.24
C GLY A 84 22.02 1.06 5.35
N ARG A 85 20.82 0.57 5.68
CA ARG A 85 20.48 -0.85 5.89
C ARG A 85 19.79 -1.45 4.65
N GLN A 86 19.91 -2.77 4.48
CA GLN A 86 19.18 -3.49 3.44
C GLN A 86 17.80 -3.91 3.97
N VAL A 87 16.74 -3.38 3.37
CA VAL A 87 15.35 -3.72 3.68
C VAL A 87 14.81 -4.62 2.59
N LYS A 88 14.20 -5.75 2.95
CA LYS A 88 13.56 -6.66 1.99
C LYS A 88 12.10 -6.28 1.82
N CYS A 89 11.63 -6.13 0.59
CA CYS A 89 10.20 -5.96 0.30
C CYS A 89 9.68 -7.23 -0.36
N LYS A 90 8.68 -7.87 0.23
CA LYS A 90 7.91 -8.93 -0.40
C LYS A 90 6.95 -8.30 -1.40
N VAL A 91 6.76 -8.96 -2.54
CA VAL A 91 5.82 -8.50 -3.57
C VAL A 91 4.54 -9.36 -3.53
N TRP A 92 3.42 -8.69 -3.30
CA TRP A 92 2.08 -9.27 -3.38
C TRP A 92 1.42 -8.87 -4.70
N LYS A 93 0.44 -9.65 -5.17
CA LYS A 93 -0.31 -9.35 -6.39
C LYS A 93 -1.82 -9.35 -6.12
N CYS A 94 -2.51 -8.33 -6.62
CA CYS A 94 -3.95 -8.11 -6.51
C CYS A 94 -4.61 -8.07 -7.89
N THR A 95 -5.61 -8.93 -8.11
CA THR A 95 -6.42 -8.99 -9.34
C THR A 95 -7.93 -9.10 -9.05
N GLN A 96 -8.35 -8.82 -7.82
CA GLN A 96 -9.70 -9.16 -7.32
C GLN A 96 -10.78 -8.12 -7.68
N PHE A 97 -10.42 -6.92 -8.11
CA PHE A 97 -11.35 -5.78 -8.25
C PHE A 97 -11.49 -5.29 -9.68
N GLU A 98 -11.47 -6.22 -10.65
CA GLU A 98 -11.53 -5.92 -12.09
C GLU A 98 -10.46 -4.92 -12.55
N ASN A 99 -9.34 -4.91 -11.84
CA ASN A 99 -8.18 -4.07 -12.13
C ASN A 99 -7.14 -4.84 -12.97
N VAL A 100 -6.29 -4.12 -13.70
CA VAL A 100 -5.05 -4.71 -14.22
C VAL A 100 -4.17 -5.17 -13.06
N PRO A 101 -3.24 -6.14 -13.24
CA PRO A 101 -2.42 -6.63 -12.13
C PRO A 101 -1.77 -5.50 -11.33
N LEU A 102 -2.08 -5.45 -10.04
CA LEU A 102 -1.50 -4.51 -9.09
C LEU A 102 -0.50 -5.26 -8.20
N TYR A 103 0.76 -4.84 -8.25
CA TYR A 103 1.82 -5.35 -7.39
C TYR A 103 2.03 -4.43 -6.19
N LEU A 104 2.13 -5.02 -5.01
CA LEU A 104 2.20 -4.29 -3.74
C LEU A 104 3.43 -4.72 -2.94
N LEU A 105 4.25 -3.74 -2.58
CA LEU A 105 5.46 -3.92 -1.79
C LEU A 105 5.12 -3.94 -0.29
N ASP A 106 5.66 -4.92 0.42
CA ASP A 106 5.43 -5.13 1.86
C ASP A 106 6.75 -5.39 2.58
N VAL A 107 7.10 -4.55 3.55
CA VAL A 107 8.30 -4.72 4.38
C VAL A 107 7.99 -5.32 5.76
N ASN A 108 6.74 -5.66 6.05
CA ASN A 108 6.34 -6.31 7.28
C ASN A 108 6.75 -7.79 7.27
N LEU A 109 8.06 -8.03 7.34
CA LEU A 109 8.69 -9.34 7.33
C LEU A 109 9.48 -9.55 8.63
N PRO A 110 9.47 -10.77 9.20
CA PRO A 110 10.21 -11.07 10.43
C PRO A 110 11.71 -10.73 10.37
N GLU A 111 12.28 -10.77 9.17
CA GLU A 111 13.69 -10.52 8.87
C GLU A 111 14.07 -9.04 8.71
N ASN A 112 13.10 -8.12 8.71
CA ASN A 112 13.35 -6.68 8.70
C ASN A 112 13.22 -6.11 10.13
N ASP A 113 14.09 -5.16 10.46
CA ASP A 113 14.02 -4.41 11.72
C ASP A 113 12.84 -3.40 11.68
N ASP A 114 12.75 -2.62 10.61
CA ASP A 114 11.77 -1.52 10.45
C ASP A 114 10.49 -1.98 9.73
N ARG A 115 9.76 -2.93 10.33
CA ARG A 115 8.55 -3.55 9.73
C ARG A 115 7.40 -2.58 9.51
N LEU A 116 7.37 -1.47 10.26
CA LEU A 116 6.30 -0.48 10.23
C LEU A 116 6.41 0.53 9.08
N LEU A 117 7.47 0.46 8.24
CA LEU A 117 7.61 1.35 7.10
C LEU A 117 6.43 1.25 6.12
N THR A 118 5.82 0.07 5.95
CA THR A 118 4.56 -0.13 5.20
C THR A 118 3.33 -0.23 6.11
N GLY A 119 3.40 0.36 7.31
CA GLY A 119 2.32 0.36 8.29
C GLY A 119 1.18 1.27 7.87
N GLN A 120 1.42 2.59 7.86
CA GLN A 120 0.40 3.61 7.61
C GLN A 120 0.73 4.42 6.36
N LEU A 121 -0.26 4.59 5.49
CA LEU A 121 -0.23 5.52 4.38
C LEU A 121 -0.22 6.95 4.94
N TYR A 122 0.75 7.78 4.54
CA TYR A 122 0.88 9.18 4.99
C TYR A 122 0.87 9.37 6.52
N GLY A 123 1.14 8.31 7.28
CA GLY A 123 1.41 8.39 8.70
C GLY A 123 2.87 8.78 8.95
N TRP A 124 3.16 9.09 10.22
CA TRP A 124 4.53 9.30 10.72
C TRP A 124 5.22 10.60 10.27
N PHE A 125 6.47 10.76 10.69
CA PHE A 125 7.28 11.95 10.45
C PHE A 125 7.90 11.93 9.05
N SER A 126 8.56 13.03 8.68
CA SER A 126 9.10 13.23 7.33
C SER A 126 10.13 12.16 6.91
N GLU A 127 10.91 11.61 7.84
CA GLU A 127 11.92 10.61 7.51
C GLU A 127 11.32 9.26 7.09
N GLU A 128 10.23 8.83 7.70
CA GLU A 128 9.50 7.62 7.30
C GLU A 128 8.91 7.78 5.90
N ARG A 129 8.39 8.96 5.57
CA ARG A 129 7.86 9.25 4.24
C ARG A 129 8.92 9.09 3.15
N VAL A 130 10.14 9.59 3.38
CA VAL A 130 11.25 9.40 2.42
C VAL A 130 11.57 7.91 2.26
N ALA A 131 11.58 7.14 3.35
CA ALA A 131 11.79 5.70 3.28
C ALA A 131 10.68 4.98 2.47
N GLN A 132 9.42 5.38 2.64
CA GLN A 132 8.28 4.86 1.87
C GLN A 132 8.38 5.21 0.38
N GLU A 133 8.75 6.44 0.05
CA GLU A 133 8.99 6.87 -1.32
C GLU A 133 10.16 6.10 -1.97
N ILE A 134 11.22 5.78 -1.20
CA ILE A 134 12.31 4.89 -1.66
C ILE A 134 11.80 3.47 -1.90
N ILE A 135 10.97 2.92 -1.00
CA ILE A 135 10.36 1.60 -1.18
C ILE A 135 9.61 1.57 -2.51
N LEU A 136 8.74 2.54 -2.76
CA LEU A 136 7.95 2.59 -3.98
C LEU A 136 8.81 2.86 -5.23
N GLY A 137 9.66 3.89 -5.20
CA GLY A 137 10.37 4.38 -6.38
C GLY A 137 11.62 3.60 -6.78
N ILE A 138 12.27 2.92 -5.83
CA ILE A 138 13.46 2.08 -6.11
C ILE A 138 13.11 0.59 -6.02
N GLY A 139 12.21 0.21 -5.11
CA GLY A 139 11.82 -1.18 -4.92
C GLY A 139 10.77 -1.68 -5.91
N GLY A 140 9.93 -0.79 -6.42
CA GLY A 140 8.89 -1.11 -7.42
C GLY A 140 9.44 -1.15 -8.83
#